data_AF-A0A6L3XKG7-F1
#
_entry.id   AF-A0A6L3XKG7-F1
#
_cell.length_a   1.000
_cell.length_b   1.000
_cell.length_c   1.000
_cell.angle_alpha   90.00
_cell.angle_beta   90.00
_cell.angle_gamma   90.00
#
_symmetry.space_group_name_H-M   'P 1'
#
loop_
_entity.id
_entity.type
_entity.pdbx_description
1 polymer ?
#
loop_
_entity_poly.entity_id
_entity_poly.type
_entity_poly.pdbx_seq_one_letter_code
_entity_poly.pdbx_strand_id
1 'polypeptide(L)'
;MKGKGLLILIVIAGIATVGYRWLPPYYNPFVPLTLDDPPGKITQFKLRRLTPQACESLLAQANQRQLIRTQAVADSAGECPLSNVVRVRDFGPVSLNSSFLASCPLALSSALFVSQQARPLTKTWTGSELTRIEHLGSFACRNIY
;
A
#
# COMPACT_ATOMS: atom_id res chain seq x y z
N MET A 1 31.58 20.27 33.20
CA MET A 1 31.34 19.44 31.99
C MET A 1 29.91 18.91 31.84
N LYS A 2 29.07 18.79 32.90
CA LYS A 2 27.67 18.33 32.80
C LYS A 2 26.69 19.27 32.06
N GLY A 3 26.90 20.59 32.10
CA GLY A 3 25.96 21.57 31.53
C GLY A 3 25.91 21.61 30.00
N LYS A 4 27.03 21.34 29.31
CA LYS A 4 27.08 21.36 27.83
C LYS A 4 26.31 20.18 27.21
N GLY A 5 26.38 18.99 27.82
CA GLY A 5 25.63 17.81 27.35
C GLY A 5 24.11 17.97 27.52
N LEU A 6 23.68 18.57 28.64
CA LEU A 6 22.26 18.87 28.87
C LEU A 6 21.71 19.89 27.86
N LEU A 7 22.48 20.94 27.57
CA LEU A 7 22.11 21.94 26.56
C LEU A 7 21.98 21.32 25.16
N ILE A 8 22.92 20.46 24.77
CA ILE A 8 22.85 19.74 23.48
C ILE A 8 21.59 18.86 23.41
N LEU A 9 21.28 18.12 24.48
CA LEU A 9 20.06 17.30 24.52
C LEU A 9 18.78 18.14 24.40
N ILE A 10 18.71 19.30 25.08
CA ILE A 10 17.56 20.21 24.98
C ILE A 10 17.42 20.76 23.56
N VAL A 11 18.53 21.14 22.91
CA VAL A 11 18.50 21.62 21.51
C VAL A 11 18.04 20.51 20.57
N ILE A 12 18.57 19.29 20.69
CA ILE A 12 18.14 18.15 19.88
C ILE A 12 16.65 17.83 20.11
N ALA A 13 16.20 17.83 21.37
CA ALA A 13 14.80 17.61 21.70
C ALA A 13 13.89 18.71 21.13
N GLY A 14 14.32 19.97 21.17
CA GLY A 14 13.61 21.09 20.55
C GLY A 14 13.49 20.93 19.04
N ILE A 15 14.59 20.61 18.35
CA ILE A 15 14.61 20.37 16.90
C ILE A 15 13.74 19.16 16.54
N ALA A 16 13.83 18.06 17.30
CA ALA A 16 13.01 16.87 17.08
C ALA A 16 11.52 17.16 17.26
N THR A 17 11.15 17.93 18.30
CA THR A 17 9.75 18.27 18.59
C THR A 17 9.16 19.19 17.51
N VAL A 18 9.91 20.23 17.11
CA VAL A 18 9.49 21.12 16.03
C VAL A 18 9.44 20.35 14.71
N GLY A 19 10.49 19.60 14.38
CA GLY A 19 10.57 18.78 13.16
C GLY A 19 9.43 17.76 13.07
N TYR A 20 9.06 17.10 14.17
CA TYR A 20 7.94 16.16 14.21
C TYR A 20 6.60 16.84 13.93
N ARG A 21 6.40 18.09 14.38
CA ARG A 21 5.15 18.82 14.16
C ARG A 21 4.92 19.25 12.72
N TRP A 22 6.00 19.41 11.95
CA TRP A 22 5.96 19.76 10.53
C TRP A 22 6.19 18.56 9.61
N LEU A 23 6.37 17.36 10.15
CA LEU A 23 6.63 16.16 9.37
C LEU A 23 5.33 15.69 8.70
N PRO A 24 5.32 15.52 7.36
CA PRO A 24 4.14 15.01 6.68
C PRO A 24 3.70 13.64 7.21
N PRO A 25 2.39 13.35 7.32
CA PRO A 25 1.88 12.11 7.92
C PRO A 25 2.40 10.81 7.27
N TYR A 26 2.74 10.86 5.98
CA TYR A 26 3.26 9.71 5.25
C TYR A 26 4.69 9.31 5.65
N TYR A 27 5.47 10.21 6.24
CA TYR A 27 6.78 9.87 6.82
C TYR A 27 6.69 9.32 8.26
N ASN A 28 5.52 9.40 8.90
CA ASN A 28 5.33 8.93 10.26
C ASN A 28 4.87 7.45 10.27
N PRO A 29 5.68 6.51 10.79
CA PRO A 29 5.34 5.08 10.80
C PRO A 29 4.23 4.72 11.81
N PHE A 30 3.86 5.64 12.71
CA PHE A 30 2.84 5.42 13.74
C PHE A 30 1.46 5.93 13.36
N VAL A 31 1.36 6.67 12.24
CA VAL A 31 0.08 7.13 11.68
C VAL A 31 -0.45 6.08 10.71
N PRO A 32 -1.77 5.84 10.64
CA PRO A 32 -2.37 4.92 9.70
C PRO A 32 -1.95 5.17 8.24
N LEU A 33 -2.00 4.12 7.43
CA LEU A 33 -1.79 4.22 5.99
C LEU A 33 -2.95 4.99 5.35
N THR A 34 -2.62 5.87 4.41
CA THR A 34 -3.61 6.48 3.52
C THR A 34 -3.35 6.06 2.08
N LEU A 35 -4.36 6.13 1.21
CA LEU A 35 -4.23 5.77 -0.21
C LEU A 35 -3.31 6.72 -0.99
N ASP A 36 -3.05 7.90 -0.43
CA ASP A 36 -2.25 8.97 -1.04
C ASP A 36 -0.82 8.98 -0.48
N ASP A 37 -0.47 8.05 0.44
CA ASP A 37 0.90 7.88 0.92
C ASP A 37 1.81 7.53 -0.29
N PRO A 38 2.88 8.31 -0.57
CA PRO A 38 3.75 8.08 -1.71
C PRO A 38 4.47 6.74 -1.61
N PRO A 39 4.91 6.17 -2.74
CA PRO A 39 5.60 4.88 -2.75
C PRO A 39 6.95 5.03 -2.04
N GLY A 40 7.21 4.18 -1.04
CA GLY A 40 8.44 4.25 -0.26
C GLY A 40 8.52 3.22 0.87
N LYS A 41 9.64 3.21 1.60
CA LYS A 41 9.90 2.24 2.68
C LYS A 41 8.93 2.36 3.86
N ILE A 42 8.52 3.58 4.21
CA ILE A 42 7.52 3.82 5.27
C ILE A 42 6.16 3.28 4.85
N THR A 43 5.72 3.56 3.62
CA THR A 43 4.46 3.04 3.05
C THR A 43 4.46 1.51 3.00
N GLN A 44 5.56 0.90 2.55
CA GLN A 44 5.74 -0.55 2.59
C GLN A 44 5.64 -1.11 4.03
N PHE A 45 6.25 -0.43 5.00
CA PHE A 45 6.16 -0.80 6.40
C PHE A 45 4.73 -0.72 6.94
N LYS A 46 4.01 0.37 6.65
CA LYS A 46 2.60 0.56 7.02
C LYS A 46 1.71 -0.53 6.40
N LEU A 47 1.89 -0.82 5.11
CA LEU A 47 1.18 -1.89 4.39
C LEU A 47 1.37 -3.27 5.04
N ARG A 48 2.61 -3.61 5.43
CA ARG A 48 2.94 -4.89 6.08
C ARG A 48 2.34 -5.04 7.48
N ARG A 49 1.97 -3.95 8.15
CA ARG A 49 1.37 -3.94 9.49
C ARG A 49 -0.14 -3.68 9.48
N LEU A 50 -0.78 -3.68 8.31
CA LEU A 50 -2.23 -3.48 8.23
C LEU A 50 -2.99 -4.56 8.99
N THR A 51 -3.90 -4.12 9.85
CA THR A 51 -4.89 -5.01 10.44
C THR A 51 -5.97 -5.37 9.40
N PRO A 52 -6.66 -6.51 9.54
CA PRO A 52 -7.79 -6.89 8.70
C PRO A 52 -8.80 -5.76 8.46
N GLN A 53 -9.24 -5.11 9.54
CA GLN A 53 -10.28 -4.07 9.51
C GLN A 53 -9.77 -2.79 8.81
N ALA A 54 -8.52 -2.40 9.08
CA ALA A 54 -7.90 -1.28 8.39
C ALA A 54 -7.74 -1.55 6.89
N CYS A 55 -7.40 -2.78 6.51
CA CYS A 55 -7.29 -3.17 5.12
C CYS A 55 -8.64 -3.12 4.41
N GLU A 56 -9.69 -3.70 4.99
CA GLU A 56 -11.04 -3.68 4.41
C GLU A 56 -11.56 -2.25 4.19
N SER A 57 -11.39 -1.37 5.17
CA SER A 57 -11.79 0.03 5.05
C SER A 57 -11.00 0.79 3.97
N LEU A 58 -9.69 0.56 3.85
CA LEU A 58 -8.87 1.16 2.78
C LEU A 58 -9.21 0.59 1.41
N LEU A 59 -9.50 -0.71 1.33
CA LEU A 59 -9.89 -1.36 0.08
C LEU A 59 -11.26 -0.86 -0.38
N ALA A 60 -12.22 -0.66 0.53
CA ALA A 60 -13.50 -0.05 0.21
C ALA A 60 -13.32 1.38 -0.34
N GLN A 61 -12.47 2.19 0.29
CA GLN A 61 -12.11 3.52 -0.21
C GLN A 61 -11.43 3.45 -1.59
N ALA A 62 -10.55 2.48 -1.82
CA ALA A 62 -9.87 2.29 -3.10
C ALA A 62 -10.87 1.90 -4.22
N ASN A 63 -11.89 1.09 -3.90
CA ASN A 63 -12.99 0.80 -4.84
C ASN A 63 -13.81 2.05 -5.15
N GLN A 64 -14.16 2.85 -4.14
CA GLN A 64 -14.91 4.10 -4.32
C GLN A 64 -14.14 5.11 -5.20
N ARG A 65 -12.82 5.21 -5.02
CA ARG A 65 -11.93 6.05 -5.84
C ARG A 65 -11.58 5.42 -7.19
N GLN A 66 -12.15 4.28 -7.55
CA GLN A 66 -11.89 3.56 -8.79
C GLN A 66 -10.40 3.24 -9.02
N LEU A 67 -9.64 2.98 -7.95
CA LEU A 67 -8.24 2.55 -8.05
C LEU A 67 -8.11 1.04 -8.32
N ILE A 68 -9.11 0.29 -7.87
CA ILE A 68 -9.22 -1.16 -8.00
C ILE A 68 -10.68 -1.56 -7.97
N ARG A 69 -11.03 -2.65 -8.64
CA ARG A 69 -12.33 -3.29 -8.49
C ARG A 69 -12.17 -4.66 -7.86
N THR A 70 -12.78 -4.84 -6.69
CA THR A 70 -12.70 -6.08 -5.93
C THR A 70 -14.06 -6.62 -5.55
N GLN A 71 -14.14 -7.94 -5.39
CA GLN A 71 -15.29 -8.64 -4.83
C GLN A 71 -14.82 -9.50 -3.67
N ALA A 72 -15.46 -9.41 -2.50
CA ALA A 72 -15.15 -10.28 -1.36
C ALA A 72 -15.41 -11.75 -1.71
N VAL A 73 -14.53 -12.63 -1.26
CA VAL A 73 -14.61 -14.08 -1.44
C VAL A 73 -14.38 -14.74 -0.09
N ALA A 74 -14.99 -15.90 0.14
CA ALA A 74 -14.75 -16.68 1.35
C ALA A 74 -13.27 -17.06 1.49
N ASP A 75 -12.81 -17.09 2.74
CA ASP A 75 -11.46 -17.54 3.06
C ASP A 75 -11.25 -19.00 2.62
N SER A 76 -10.04 -19.28 2.18
CA SER A 76 -9.66 -20.63 1.75
C SER A 76 -9.08 -21.42 2.94
N ALA A 77 -9.50 -22.67 3.07
CA ALA A 77 -8.90 -23.64 3.99
C ALA A 77 -7.96 -24.59 3.23
N GLY A 78 -7.02 -25.23 3.94
CA GLY A 78 -6.07 -26.20 3.38
C GLY A 78 -4.61 -25.84 3.66
N GLU A 79 -3.69 -26.38 2.85
CA GLU A 79 -2.24 -26.22 3.05
C GLU A 79 -1.72 -24.79 2.81
N CYS A 80 -2.51 -23.94 2.13
CA CYS A 80 -2.22 -22.52 1.98
C CYS A 80 -3.46 -21.67 2.24
N PRO A 81 -3.75 -21.36 3.52
CA PRO A 81 -4.92 -20.58 3.87
C PRO A 81 -4.69 -19.11 3.53
N LEU A 82 -5.50 -18.58 2.61
CA LEU A 82 -5.70 -17.14 2.44
C LEU A 82 -6.83 -16.66 3.35
N SER A 83 -6.57 -15.59 4.09
CA SER A 83 -7.56 -14.85 4.88
C SER A 83 -7.81 -13.46 4.29
N ASN A 84 -9.01 -12.92 4.54
CA ASN A 84 -9.49 -11.65 4.02
C ASN A 84 -9.38 -11.60 2.48
N VAL A 85 -9.90 -12.65 1.83
CA VAL A 85 -9.70 -12.89 0.41
C VAL A 85 -10.61 -12.00 -0.43
N VAL A 86 -10.04 -11.40 -1.45
CA VAL A 86 -10.77 -10.64 -2.45
C VAL A 86 -10.40 -11.10 -3.85
N ARG A 87 -11.38 -11.08 -4.74
CA ARG A 87 -11.19 -11.26 -6.17
C ARG A 87 -10.98 -9.90 -6.82
N VAL A 88 -9.80 -9.67 -7.37
CA VAL A 88 -9.45 -8.47 -8.13
C VAL A 88 -9.89 -8.64 -9.59
N ARG A 89 -10.58 -7.64 -10.14
CA ARG A 89 -11.11 -7.64 -11.51
C ARG A 89 -10.34 -6.71 -12.44
N ASP A 90 -9.99 -5.52 -11.96
CA ASP A 90 -9.30 -4.47 -12.71
C ASP A 90 -8.65 -3.46 -11.74
N PHE A 91 -7.77 -2.62 -12.28
CA PHE A 91 -7.11 -1.53 -11.57
C PHE A 91 -7.49 -0.19 -12.21
N GLY A 92 -8.71 0.28 -11.92
CA GLY A 92 -9.23 1.52 -12.48
C GLY A 92 -9.30 1.45 -14.01
N PRO A 93 -8.57 2.31 -14.75
CA PRO A 93 -8.57 2.24 -16.22
C PRO A 93 -7.73 1.08 -16.78
N VAL A 94 -7.00 0.33 -15.95
CA VAL A 94 -6.13 -0.76 -16.37
C VAL A 94 -6.88 -2.09 -16.25
N SER A 95 -7.16 -2.70 -17.40
CA SER A 95 -7.83 -4.00 -17.48
C SER A 95 -6.90 -5.16 -17.13
N LEU A 96 -7.47 -6.26 -16.63
CA LEU A 96 -6.77 -7.53 -16.46
C LEU A 96 -7.26 -8.55 -17.50
N ASN A 97 -6.36 -9.41 -17.99
CA ASN A 97 -6.72 -10.55 -18.84
C ASN A 97 -7.62 -11.56 -18.11
N SER A 98 -7.47 -11.67 -16.79
CA SER A 98 -8.21 -12.59 -15.94
C SER A 98 -8.32 -12.03 -14.51
N SER A 99 -9.43 -12.32 -13.83
CA SER A 99 -9.56 -12.00 -12.40
C SER A 99 -8.75 -12.97 -11.55
N PHE A 100 -8.17 -12.49 -10.45
CA PHE A 100 -7.38 -13.33 -9.55
C PHE A 100 -7.77 -13.14 -8.09
N LEU A 101 -7.45 -14.13 -7.26
CA LEU A 101 -7.64 -14.08 -5.81
C LEU A 101 -6.39 -13.51 -5.14
N ALA A 102 -6.58 -12.61 -4.19
CA ALA A 102 -5.53 -12.03 -3.39
C ALA A 102 -6.02 -11.81 -1.95
N SER A 103 -5.11 -11.82 -0.99
CA SER A 103 -5.40 -11.27 0.32
C SER A 103 -5.61 -9.75 0.21
N CYS A 104 -6.39 -9.18 1.12
CA CYS A 104 -6.65 -7.74 1.13
C CYS A 104 -5.36 -6.87 1.04
N PRO A 105 -4.29 -7.13 1.82
CA PRO A 105 -3.08 -6.31 1.74
C PRO A 105 -2.38 -6.38 0.38
N LEU A 106 -2.42 -7.56 -0.28
CA LEU A 106 -1.85 -7.76 -1.61
C LEU A 106 -2.68 -7.04 -2.68
N ALA A 107 -4.00 -7.09 -2.59
CA ALA A 107 -4.88 -6.34 -3.49
C ALA A 107 -4.65 -4.83 -3.36
N LEU A 108 -4.58 -4.34 -2.12
CA LEU A 108 -4.36 -2.92 -1.84
C LEU A 108 -2.99 -2.44 -2.31
N SER A 109 -1.91 -3.19 -2.02
CA SER A 109 -0.57 -2.81 -2.47
C SER A 109 -0.45 -2.80 -3.99
N SER A 110 -1.11 -3.74 -4.67
CA SER A 110 -1.18 -3.78 -6.14
C SER A 110 -1.92 -2.55 -6.70
N ALA A 111 -3.03 -2.14 -6.09
CA ALA A 111 -3.77 -0.93 -6.49
C ALA A 111 -2.90 0.33 -6.40
N LEU A 112 -2.18 0.50 -5.28
CA LEU A 112 -1.29 1.64 -5.07
C LEU A 112 -0.11 1.60 -6.06
N PHE A 113 0.49 0.43 -6.28
CA PHE A 113 1.56 0.27 -7.26
C PHE A 113 1.09 0.63 -8.67
N VAL A 114 -0.05 0.10 -9.13
CA VAL A 114 -0.55 0.36 -10.49
C VAL A 114 -0.88 1.84 -10.67
N SER A 115 -1.58 2.45 -9.71
CA SER A 115 -2.03 3.84 -9.79
C SER A 115 -0.90 4.85 -9.65
N GLN A 116 0.01 4.67 -8.69
CA GLN A 116 1.05 5.66 -8.37
C GLN A 116 2.37 5.44 -9.13
N GLN A 117 2.69 4.20 -9.51
CA GLN A 117 3.99 3.86 -10.10
C GLN A 117 3.86 3.31 -11.53
N ALA A 118 3.13 2.21 -11.73
CA ALA A 118 3.13 1.52 -13.02
C ALA A 118 2.58 2.42 -14.14
N ARG A 119 1.38 3.00 -13.96
CA ARG A 119 0.80 3.87 -15.00
C ARG A 119 1.66 5.10 -15.29
N PRO A 120 2.10 5.91 -14.29
CA PRO A 120 2.89 7.11 -14.58
C PRO A 120 4.25 6.79 -15.19
N LEU A 121 4.91 5.72 -14.76
CA LEU A 121 6.19 5.32 -15.31
C LEU A 121 6.04 4.77 -16.73
N THR A 122 5.04 3.93 -17.02
CA THR A 122 4.79 3.48 -18.40
C THR A 122 4.58 4.67 -19.32
N LYS A 123 3.80 5.67 -18.92
CA LYS A 123 3.60 6.89 -19.71
C LYS A 123 4.90 7.66 -19.94
N THR A 124 5.69 7.84 -18.88
CA THR A 124 6.97 8.57 -18.93
C THR A 124 7.99 7.90 -19.85
N TRP A 125 8.14 6.57 -19.75
CA TRP A 125 9.21 5.84 -20.45
C TRP A 125 8.82 5.36 -21.84
N THR A 126 7.53 5.14 -22.12
CA THR A 126 7.05 4.57 -23.40
C THR A 126 6.18 5.53 -24.21
N GLY A 127 5.79 6.68 -23.64
CA GLY A 127 4.83 7.61 -24.23
C GLY A 127 3.38 7.10 -24.27
N SER A 128 3.14 5.84 -23.90
CA SER A 128 1.85 5.15 -24.00
C SER A 128 1.18 5.00 -22.64
N GLU A 129 -0.16 5.04 -22.61
CA GLU A 129 -0.91 4.73 -21.39
C GLU A 129 -0.87 3.23 -21.10
N LEU A 130 -0.73 2.87 -19.82
CA LEU A 130 -0.93 1.48 -19.39
C LEU A 130 -2.43 1.18 -19.39
N THR A 131 -2.88 0.29 -20.29
CA THR A 131 -4.31 -0.06 -20.46
C THR A 131 -4.63 -1.50 -20.07
N ARG A 132 -3.62 -2.37 -20.04
CA ARG A 132 -3.79 -3.80 -19.74
C ARG A 132 -2.59 -4.37 -18.99
N ILE A 133 -2.88 -5.22 -18.01
CA ILE A 133 -1.89 -6.08 -17.34
C ILE A 133 -2.30 -7.54 -17.58
N GLU A 134 -1.35 -8.34 -18.07
CA GLU A 134 -1.53 -9.78 -18.22
C GLU A 134 -1.08 -10.50 -16.95
N HIS A 135 -2.06 -11.02 -16.22
CA HIS A 135 -1.86 -11.76 -14.99
C HIS A 135 -1.80 -13.26 -15.29
N LEU A 136 -0.75 -13.91 -14.78
CA LEU A 136 -0.45 -15.34 -15.03
C LEU A 136 -0.85 -16.27 -13.88
N GLY A 137 -1.49 -15.72 -12.83
CA GLY A 137 -1.92 -16.46 -11.64
C GLY A 137 -1.24 -15.96 -10.37
N SER A 138 -1.99 -15.97 -9.27
CA SER A 138 -1.57 -15.44 -7.97
C SER A 138 -1.50 -16.54 -6.90
N PHE A 139 -1.98 -17.73 -7.21
CA PHE A 139 -2.10 -18.83 -6.26
C PHE A 139 -0.92 -19.80 -6.41
N ALA A 140 0.24 -19.39 -5.87
CA ALA A 140 1.49 -20.18 -5.88
C ALA A 140 1.98 -20.57 -4.48
N CYS A 141 1.09 -20.53 -3.47
CA CYS A 141 1.36 -20.86 -2.07
C CYS A 141 2.66 -20.27 -1.49
N ARG A 142 3.05 -19.06 -1.93
CA ARG A 142 4.28 -18.38 -1.53
C ARG A 142 4.02 -16.89 -1.34
N ASN A 143 4.57 -16.33 -0.28
CA ASN A 143 4.56 -14.88 -0.06
C ASN A 143 5.44 -14.17 -1.10
N ILE A 144 4.83 -13.24 -1.83
CA ILE A 144 5.54 -12.27 -2.68
C ILE A 144 5.53 -10.94 -1.91
N TYR A 145 6.71 -10.37 -1.65
CA TYR A 145 6.95 -9.27 -0.70
C TYR A 145 7.19 -7.90 -1.32
#